data_AF-A0A6N7YK90-F1
#
_entry.id   AF-A0A6N7YK90-F1
#
_cell.length_a   1.000
_cell.length_b   1.000
_cell.length_c   1.000
_cell.angle_alpha   90.00
_cell.angle_beta   90.00
_cell.angle_gamma   90.00
#
_symmetry.space_group_name_H-M   'P 1'
#
loop_
_entity.id
_entity.type
_entity.pdbx_description
1 polymer ?
#
loop_
_entity_poly.entity_id
_entity_poly.type
_entity_poly.pdbx_seq_one_letter_code
_entity_poly.pdbx_strand_id
1 'polypeptide(L)'
;MEERIAALRGQLGGAAEELREQLEAERIARHALEAQLEAERAAHREDRELAAEAGRVREDLERELAARVASEAAAREALETVRAELDRVRAAQDAAEAQRASALGAPQAAPEEPEAPLRAPARLDVADLDADTAALIGDLQAAADRLRSRVAHTAAAETPVPPAAPADEPASSDGPDAAPPVTAAAGASTPVSEDAVLRELEEIAAGRVPVTPEPPTAAAGTRATAAPVEAPPADPPAVADGADRGADEPSGDASSPPLAAGEDGPDAVASPVGPAPVLPAVPSPPAGTPRFVELVAAGGPPAAWLGPALVAAAATDPALAARVLPAVLATHAQRSRRDLAYDVTVGEEETWHVRLKAGTATVDRRDAGTGGDVDFAVRGPLASIVAFAAGGIGRRPGDLHVGGRRRRLRRLVKDLRIPVGIAEIAAAGVPVQGGDLLRLLAAAVDPAAVAGPAFAVDYALADGSTLHVAVDGAVRVDDGPASGGAAARVELDGRTLPALLGGAVPPPGERVALHGDGDAAERLHGLFHAAQGLRR
;
A
#
# COMPACT_ATOMS: atom_id res chain seq x y z
N MET A 1 78.54 -29.63 -20.44
CA MET A 1 78.50 -28.43 -19.56
C MET A 1 77.58 -27.37 -20.14
N GLU A 2 77.71 -27.07 -21.43
CA GLU A 2 76.85 -26.09 -22.14
C GLU A 2 75.35 -26.45 -22.11
N GLU A 3 74.98 -27.72 -22.31
CA GLU A 3 73.58 -28.17 -22.20
C GLU A 3 72.97 -27.90 -20.82
N ARG A 4 73.74 -28.10 -19.74
CA ARG A 4 73.30 -27.82 -18.37
C ARG A 4 73.12 -26.32 -18.13
N ILE A 5 73.98 -25.49 -18.71
CA ILE A 5 73.85 -24.02 -18.64
C ILE A 5 72.61 -23.56 -19.42
N ALA A 6 72.35 -24.12 -20.60
CA ALA A 6 71.15 -23.82 -21.38
C ALA A 6 69.86 -24.23 -20.64
N ALA A 7 69.84 -25.42 -20.03
CA ALA A 7 68.70 -25.88 -19.22
C ALA A 7 68.43 -24.97 -18.01
N LEU A 8 69.48 -24.58 -17.28
CA LEU A 8 69.34 -23.65 -16.15
C LEU A 8 68.84 -22.26 -16.58
N ARG A 9 69.29 -21.76 -17.74
CA ARG A 9 68.76 -20.49 -18.30
C ARG A 9 67.28 -20.60 -18.65
N GLY A 10 66.84 -21.73 -19.21
CA GLY A 10 65.42 -21.98 -19.48
C GLY A 10 64.59 -22.01 -18.20
N GLN A 11 65.06 -22.71 -17.17
CA GLN A 11 64.39 -22.78 -15.86
C GLN A 11 64.30 -21.41 -15.18
N LEU A 12 65.39 -20.62 -15.19
CA LEU A 12 65.39 -19.27 -14.63
C LEU A 12 64.49 -18.30 -15.44
N GLY A 13 64.42 -18.48 -16.76
CA GLY A 13 63.51 -17.72 -17.62
C GLY A 13 62.05 -17.99 -17.26
N GLY A 14 61.65 -19.27 -17.18
CA GLY A 14 60.29 -19.66 -16.79
C GLY A 14 59.90 -19.17 -15.39
N ALA A 15 60.79 -19.33 -14.41
CA ALA A 15 60.53 -18.84 -13.04
C ALA A 15 60.41 -17.31 -12.98
N ALA A 16 61.16 -16.58 -13.81
CA ALA A 16 61.05 -15.12 -13.88
C ALA A 16 59.76 -14.65 -14.56
N GLU A 17 59.24 -15.39 -15.54
CA GLU A 17 57.93 -15.12 -16.15
C GLU A 17 56.79 -15.43 -15.17
N GLU A 18 56.84 -16.57 -14.48
CA GLU A 18 55.86 -16.94 -13.46
C GLU A 18 55.79 -15.89 -12.33
N LEU A 19 56.94 -15.41 -11.84
CA LEU A 19 56.98 -14.35 -10.83
C LEU A 19 56.41 -13.00 -11.34
N ARG A 20 56.59 -12.69 -12.63
CA ARG A 20 55.99 -11.47 -13.21
C ARG A 20 54.47 -11.60 -13.32
N GLU A 21 53.98 -12.76 -13.75
CA GLU A 21 52.55 -13.05 -13.82
C GLU A 21 51.91 -13.01 -12.43
N GLN A 22 52.56 -13.59 -11.42
CA GLN A 22 52.11 -13.52 -10.02
C GLN A 22 52.08 -12.07 -9.50
N LEU A 23 53.11 -11.27 -9.77
CA LEU A 23 53.12 -9.85 -9.36
C LEU A 23 52.07 -9.01 -10.10
N GLU A 24 51.79 -9.32 -11.36
CA GLU A 24 50.73 -8.64 -12.13
C GLU A 24 49.34 -9.02 -11.60
N ALA A 25 49.11 -10.30 -11.32
CA ALA A 25 47.89 -10.79 -10.68
C ALA A 25 47.68 -10.15 -9.29
N GLU A 26 48.73 -10.04 -8.48
CA GLU A 26 48.67 -9.39 -7.17
C GLU A 26 48.34 -7.90 -7.28
N ARG A 27 48.92 -7.19 -8.27
CA ARG A 27 48.58 -5.78 -8.54
C ARG A 27 47.13 -5.59 -8.95
N ILE A 28 46.62 -6.46 -9.83
CA ILE A 28 45.22 -6.43 -10.26
C ILE A 28 44.29 -6.70 -9.06
N ALA A 29 44.61 -7.72 -8.25
CA ALA A 29 43.84 -8.04 -7.04
C ALA A 29 43.84 -6.88 -6.03
N ARG A 30 44.98 -6.23 -5.82
CA ARG A 30 45.09 -5.05 -4.96
C ARG A 30 44.26 -3.88 -5.47
N HIS A 31 44.31 -3.57 -6.77
CA HIS A 31 43.49 -2.51 -7.36
C HIS A 31 41.99 -2.81 -7.26
N ALA A 32 41.58 -4.08 -7.42
CA ALA A 32 40.19 -4.49 -7.25
C ALA A 32 39.71 -4.28 -5.79
N LEU A 33 40.55 -4.64 -4.80
CA LEU A 33 40.24 -4.42 -3.39
C LEU A 33 40.20 -2.93 -3.01
N GLU A 34 41.12 -2.13 -3.54
CA GLU A 34 41.11 -0.67 -3.34
C GLU A 34 39.83 -0.04 -3.93
N ALA A 35 39.42 -0.45 -5.13
CA ALA A 35 38.16 0.00 -5.75
C ALA A 35 36.91 -0.42 -4.95
N GLN A 36 36.88 -1.66 -4.44
CA GLN A 36 35.77 -2.13 -3.59
C GLN A 36 35.68 -1.30 -2.30
N LEU A 37 36.80 -1.02 -1.66
CA LEU A 37 36.84 -0.25 -0.42
C LEU A 37 36.49 1.24 -0.64
N GLU A 38 36.80 1.80 -1.81
CA GLU A 38 36.30 3.12 -2.22
C GLU A 38 34.78 3.13 -2.45
N ALA A 39 34.23 2.09 -3.07
CA ALA A 39 32.79 1.94 -3.26
C ALA A 39 32.05 1.80 -1.93
N GLU A 40 32.55 0.99 -0.99
CA GLU A 40 31.99 0.87 0.36
C GLU A 40 32.03 2.21 1.13
N ARG A 41 33.14 2.96 1.01
CA ARG A 41 33.22 4.30 1.60
C ARG A 41 32.25 5.29 0.97
N ALA A 42 31.98 5.17 -0.33
CA ALA A 42 31.00 6.01 -1.02
C ALA A 42 29.58 5.70 -0.54
N ALA A 43 29.21 4.42 -0.47
CA ALA A 43 27.92 3.99 0.07
C ALA A 43 27.72 4.47 1.51
N HIS A 44 28.75 4.35 2.37
CA HIS A 44 28.64 4.82 3.74
C HIS A 44 28.55 6.36 3.88
N ARG A 45 29.04 7.13 2.91
CA ARG A 45 28.81 8.59 2.87
C ARG A 45 27.36 8.90 2.51
N GLU A 46 26.82 8.23 1.50
CA GLU A 46 25.42 8.36 1.09
C GLU A 46 24.45 8.01 2.24
N ASP A 47 24.71 6.91 2.95
CA ASP A 47 23.94 6.53 4.15
C ASP A 47 23.95 7.62 5.23
N ARG A 48 25.10 8.27 5.46
CA ARG A 48 25.21 9.36 6.44
C ARG A 48 24.47 10.61 5.99
N GLU A 49 24.49 10.92 4.69
CA GLU A 49 23.75 12.05 4.11
C GLU A 49 22.24 11.83 4.24
N LEU A 50 21.76 10.62 3.90
CA LEU A 50 20.36 10.23 4.09
C LEU A 50 19.95 10.26 5.57
N ALA A 51 20.81 9.82 6.49
CA ALA A 51 20.55 9.91 7.92
C ALA A 51 20.46 11.38 8.41
N ALA A 52 21.32 12.26 7.89
CA ALA A 52 21.29 13.68 8.20
C ALA A 52 20.05 14.38 7.61
N GLU A 53 19.61 14.00 6.42
CA GLU A 53 18.36 14.47 5.83
C GLU A 53 17.14 14.01 6.63
N ALA A 54 17.08 12.73 7.01
CA ALA A 54 16.03 12.21 7.87
C ALA A 54 15.98 12.91 9.25
N GLY A 55 17.14 13.32 9.78
CA GLY A 55 17.24 14.16 10.97
C GLY A 55 16.58 15.53 10.78
N ARG A 56 16.90 16.23 9.68
CA ARG A 56 16.30 17.54 9.34
C ARG A 56 14.78 17.46 9.17
N VAL A 57 14.29 16.45 8.45
CA VAL A 57 12.85 16.22 8.27
C VAL A 57 12.14 15.98 9.61
N ARG A 58 12.78 15.24 10.54
CA ARG A 58 12.22 15.02 11.88
C ARG A 58 12.13 16.32 12.67
N GLU A 59 13.17 17.15 12.65
CA GLU A 59 13.17 18.46 13.32
C GLU A 59 12.11 19.40 12.73
N ASP A 60 11.91 19.40 11.41
CA ASP A 60 10.86 20.17 10.75
C ASP A 60 9.47 19.72 11.20
N LEU A 61 9.22 18.41 11.26
CA LEU A 61 7.95 17.85 11.74
C LEU A 61 7.70 18.15 13.23
N GLU A 62 8.74 18.10 14.07
CA GLU A 62 8.64 18.47 15.48
C GLU A 62 8.29 19.96 15.64
N ARG A 63 8.89 20.84 14.81
CA ARG A 63 8.54 22.27 14.77
C ARG A 63 7.09 22.49 14.31
N GLU A 64 6.63 21.78 13.29
CA GLU A 64 5.25 21.87 12.82
C GLU A 64 4.25 21.37 13.89
N LEU A 65 4.55 20.26 14.55
CA LEU A 65 3.71 19.74 15.64
C LEU A 65 3.66 20.71 16.82
N ALA A 66 4.78 21.30 17.21
CA ALA A 66 4.82 22.33 18.25
C ALA A 66 3.99 23.56 17.86
N ALA A 67 4.07 24.01 16.60
CA ALA A 67 3.26 25.12 16.09
C ALA A 67 1.76 24.78 16.10
N ARG A 68 1.38 23.56 15.71
CA ARG A 68 -0.02 23.11 15.77
C ARG A 68 -0.55 23.06 17.20
N VAL A 69 0.21 22.51 18.15
CA VAL A 69 -0.18 22.47 19.56
C VAL A 69 -0.34 23.89 20.12
N ALA A 70 0.56 24.81 19.78
CA ALA A 70 0.44 26.22 20.17
C ALA A 70 -0.82 26.88 19.58
N SER A 71 -1.13 26.62 18.30
CA SER A 71 -2.33 27.14 17.64
C SER A 71 -3.62 26.58 18.26
N GLU A 72 -3.64 25.31 18.65
CA GLU A 72 -4.78 24.68 19.32
C GLU A 72 -4.98 25.25 20.73
N ALA A 73 -3.90 25.47 21.47
CA ALA A 73 -3.95 26.12 22.77
C ALA A 73 -4.53 27.54 22.68
N ALA A 74 -4.06 28.34 21.71
CA ALA A 74 -4.59 29.68 21.44
C ALA A 74 -6.08 29.65 21.03
N ALA A 75 -6.49 28.67 20.23
CA ALA A 75 -7.89 28.50 19.86
C ALA A 75 -8.78 28.14 21.06
N ARG A 76 -8.29 27.31 21.99
CA ARG A 76 -9.01 26.99 23.23
C ARG A 76 -9.17 28.21 24.14
N GLU A 77 -8.12 29.01 24.31
CA GLU A 77 -8.18 30.26 25.08
C GLU A 77 -9.16 31.27 24.47
N ALA A 78 -9.18 31.39 23.13
CA ALA A 78 -10.15 32.22 22.43
C ALA A 78 -11.59 31.73 22.66
N LEU A 79 -11.83 30.41 22.62
CA LEU A 79 -13.15 29.84 22.90
C LEU A 79 -13.61 30.07 24.35
N GLU A 80 -12.69 29.97 25.32
CA GLU A 80 -12.98 30.30 26.72
C GLU A 80 -13.35 31.77 26.90
N THR A 81 -12.66 32.67 26.20
CA THR A 81 -12.98 34.11 26.18
C THR A 81 -14.38 34.36 25.62
N VAL A 82 -14.71 33.79 24.46
CA VAL A 82 -16.04 33.91 23.84
C VAL A 82 -17.13 33.35 24.76
N ARG A 83 -16.87 32.22 25.44
CA ARG A 83 -17.81 31.64 26.40
C ARG A 83 -18.07 32.59 27.58
N ALA A 84 -17.02 33.19 28.12
CA ALA A 84 -17.14 34.17 29.21
C ALA A 84 -17.92 35.42 28.78
N GLU A 85 -17.76 35.89 27.54
CA GLU A 85 -18.56 36.99 26.99
C GLU A 85 -20.03 36.62 26.84
N LEU A 86 -20.31 35.42 26.33
CA LEU A 86 -21.67 34.93 26.15
C LEU A 86 -22.39 34.79 27.50
N ASP A 87 -21.70 34.32 28.54
CA ASP A 87 -22.23 34.27 29.91
C ASP A 87 -22.51 35.67 30.49
N ARG A 88 -21.69 36.68 30.18
CA ARG A 88 -21.96 38.09 30.54
C ARG A 88 -23.19 38.64 29.83
N VAL A 89 -23.36 38.35 28.54
CA VAL A 89 -24.53 38.79 27.75
C VAL A 89 -25.81 38.17 28.32
N ARG A 90 -25.80 36.88 28.64
CA ARG A 90 -26.94 36.20 29.29
C ARG A 90 -27.28 36.82 30.64
N ALA A 91 -26.29 37.06 31.50
CA ALA A 91 -26.52 37.71 32.79
C ALA A 91 -27.11 39.13 32.64
N ALA A 92 -26.69 39.88 31.61
CA ALA A 92 -27.26 41.19 31.31
C ALA A 92 -28.71 41.10 30.79
N GLN A 93 -29.02 40.10 29.97
CA GLN A 93 -30.39 39.83 29.51
C GLN A 93 -31.30 39.46 30.68
N ASP A 94 -30.88 38.53 31.54
CA ASP A 94 -31.63 38.11 32.73
C ASP A 94 -31.91 39.31 33.66
N ALA A 95 -30.92 40.19 33.85
CA ALA A 95 -31.08 41.41 34.62
C ALA A 95 -32.07 42.40 33.98
N ALA A 96 -32.04 42.55 32.66
CA ALA A 96 -32.99 43.39 31.92
C ALA A 96 -34.42 42.82 31.97
N GLU A 97 -34.58 41.50 31.88
CA GLU A 97 -35.87 40.82 32.04
C GLU A 97 -36.41 41.00 33.46
N ALA A 98 -35.58 40.84 34.49
CA ALA A 98 -35.98 41.09 35.88
C ALA A 98 -36.41 42.56 36.12
N GLN A 99 -35.73 43.52 35.48
CA GLN A 99 -36.13 44.93 35.50
C GLN A 99 -37.48 45.15 34.79
N ARG A 100 -37.69 44.54 33.62
CA ARG A 100 -38.98 44.60 32.90
C ARG A 100 -40.12 43.99 33.72
N ALA A 101 -39.90 42.82 34.33
CA ALA A 101 -40.88 42.17 35.20
C ALA A 101 -41.22 43.04 36.42
N SER A 102 -40.23 43.73 36.99
CA SER A 102 -40.44 44.67 38.10
C SER A 102 -41.21 45.92 37.66
N ALA A 103 -40.92 46.44 36.46
CA ALA A 103 -41.58 47.64 35.91
C ALA A 103 -43.05 47.39 35.53
N LEU A 104 -43.39 46.17 35.07
CA LEU A 104 -44.75 45.79 34.69
C LEU A 104 -45.70 45.65 35.90
N GLY A 105 -45.17 45.62 37.13
CA GLY A 105 -45.96 45.46 38.34
C GLY A 105 -46.49 44.03 38.48
N ALA A 106 -46.42 43.48 39.70
CA ALA A 106 -47.00 42.17 39.96
C ALA A 106 -48.48 42.18 39.54
N PRO A 107 -48.93 41.24 38.68
CA PRO A 107 -50.33 41.15 38.31
C PRO A 107 -51.11 40.94 39.61
N GLN A 108 -51.87 41.96 39.99
CA GLN A 108 -52.72 41.94 41.16
C GLN A 108 -53.71 40.80 40.93
N ALA A 109 -53.64 39.77 41.79
CA ALA A 109 -54.45 38.56 41.69
C ALA A 109 -55.93 38.96 41.58
N ALA A 110 -56.46 38.89 40.37
CA ALA A 110 -57.88 39.03 40.13
C ALA A 110 -58.57 37.77 40.68
N PRO A 111 -59.71 37.91 41.39
CA PRO A 111 -60.43 36.78 41.95
C PRO A 111 -60.90 35.83 40.85
N GLU A 112 -60.76 34.52 41.14
CA GLU A 112 -61.13 33.40 40.29
C GLU A 112 -62.59 33.53 39.80
N GLU A 113 -62.77 33.75 38.49
CA GLU A 113 -64.04 33.51 37.80
C GLU A 113 -64.03 32.13 37.11
N PRO A 114 -65.17 31.42 37.11
CA PRO A 114 -65.25 30.02 36.70
C PRO A 114 -65.11 29.81 35.18
N GLU A 115 -64.48 28.68 34.86
CA GLU A 115 -64.14 28.17 33.53
C GLU A 115 -65.24 28.35 32.47
N ALA A 116 -64.93 29.14 31.44
CA ALA A 116 -65.63 29.18 30.17
C ALA A 116 -64.83 28.40 29.10
N PRO A 117 -65.49 27.74 28.13
CA PRO A 117 -64.87 26.74 27.27
C PRO A 117 -63.87 27.33 26.27
N LEU A 118 -62.74 26.62 26.16
CA LEU A 118 -61.63 26.75 25.21
C LEU A 118 -62.03 27.36 23.85
N ARG A 119 -61.68 28.64 23.67
CA ARG A 119 -61.65 29.31 22.37
C ARG A 119 -60.24 29.15 21.77
N ALA A 120 -60.19 28.62 20.54
CA ALA A 120 -58.96 28.34 19.80
C ALA A 120 -57.99 29.54 19.77
N PRO A 121 -56.66 29.30 19.86
CA PRO A 121 -55.68 30.38 19.84
C PRO A 121 -55.75 31.12 18.50
N ALA A 122 -55.99 32.43 18.57
CA ALA A 122 -55.84 33.33 17.44
C ALA A 122 -54.41 33.21 16.90
N ARG A 123 -54.29 33.06 15.58
CA ARG A 123 -53.01 33.08 14.88
C ARG A 123 -52.30 34.39 15.23
N LEU A 124 -51.14 34.28 15.87
CA LEU A 124 -50.19 35.38 16.01
C LEU A 124 -49.81 35.84 14.61
N ASP A 125 -50.21 37.05 14.26
CA ASP A 125 -49.86 37.69 13.00
C ASP A 125 -48.39 38.11 13.07
N VAL A 126 -47.54 37.47 12.26
CA VAL A 126 -46.08 37.63 12.24
C VAL A 126 -45.66 39.01 11.67
N ALA A 127 -46.64 39.85 11.30
CA ALA A 127 -46.43 41.16 10.70
C ALA A 127 -45.94 42.25 11.68
N ASP A 128 -46.06 42.03 13.00
CA ASP A 128 -45.65 42.99 14.04
C ASP A 128 -44.34 42.61 14.75
N LEU A 129 -43.46 41.85 14.11
CA LEU A 129 -42.08 41.67 14.60
C LEU A 129 -41.30 42.98 14.41
N ASP A 130 -41.00 43.64 15.53
CA ASP A 130 -40.24 44.89 15.60
C ASP A 130 -38.96 44.85 14.73
N ALA A 131 -38.57 46.01 14.21
CA ALA A 131 -37.39 46.20 13.34
C ALA A 131 -36.10 45.59 13.91
N ASP A 132 -35.98 45.52 15.23
CA ASP A 132 -34.84 44.92 15.94
C ASP A 132 -34.77 43.40 15.73
N THR A 133 -35.92 42.72 15.60
CA THR A 133 -35.94 41.27 15.33
C THR A 133 -35.58 40.97 13.88
N ALA A 134 -35.99 41.85 12.95
CA ALA A 134 -35.59 41.76 11.55
C ALA A 134 -34.07 41.96 11.39
N ALA A 135 -33.47 42.89 12.14
CA ALA A 135 -32.02 43.09 12.17
C ALA A 135 -31.28 41.85 12.71
N LEU A 136 -31.76 41.27 13.81
CA LEU A 136 -31.17 40.05 14.40
C LEU A 136 -31.22 38.84 13.45
N ILE A 137 -32.34 38.68 12.71
CA ILE A 137 -32.48 37.63 11.70
C ILE A 137 -31.47 37.84 10.56
N GLY A 138 -31.26 39.09 10.13
CA GLY A 138 -30.26 39.43 9.11
C GLY A 138 -28.83 39.11 9.54
N ASP A 139 -28.46 39.43 10.77
CA ASP A 139 -27.12 39.14 11.31
C ASP A 139 -26.85 37.63 11.42
N LEU A 140 -27.85 36.86 11.84
CA LEU A 140 -27.78 35.39 11.90
C LEU A 140 -27.63 34.76 10.50
N GLN A 141 -28.34 35.30 9.49
CA GLN A 141 -28.21 34.84 8.11
C GLN A 141 -26.80 35.14 7.56
N ALA A 142 -26.28 36.35 7.78
CA ALA A 142 -24.93 36.73 7.36
C ALA A 142 -23.83 35.90 8.06
N ALA A 143 -24.05 35.49 9.32
CA ALA A 143 -23.15 34.57 10.01
C ALA A 143 -23.21 33.15 9.42
N ALA A 144 -24.41 32.65 9.11
CA ALA A 144 -24.61 31.34 8.49
C ALA A 144 -24.00 31.25 7.09
N ASP A 145 -24.11 32.33 6.30
CA ASP A 145 -23.50 32.40 4.96
C ASP A 145 -21.98 32.39 5.04
N ARG A 146 -21.38 33.16 5.98
CA ARG A 146 -19.93 33.12 6.24
C ARG A 146 -19.44 31.72 6.62
N LEU A 147 -20.21 30.97 7.41
CA LEU A 147 -19.88 29.60 7.77
C LEU A 147 -19.96 28.66 6.55
N ARG A 148 -21.02 28.78 5.75
CA ARG A 148 -21.21 28.00 4.51
C ARG A 148 -20.09 28.25 3.50
N SER A 149 -19.68 29.50 3.29
CA SER A 149 -18.54 29.83 2.41
C SER A 149 -17.23 29.22 2.91
N ARG A 150 -16.99 29.21 4.23
CA ARG A 150 -15.78 28.61 4.81
C ARG A 150 -15.75 27.10 4.61
N VAL A 151 -16.88 26.43 4.84
CA VAL A 151 -17.03 24.98 4.63
C VAL A 151 -16.86 24.62 3.15
N ALA A 152 -17.41 25.41 2.23
CA ALA A 152 -17.27 25.21 0.80
C ALA A 152 -15.80 25.35 0.33
N HIS A 153 -15.03 26.30 0.88
CA HIS A 153 -13.60 26.41 0.57
C HIS A 153 -12.79 25.21 1.08
N THR A 154 -13.12 24.65 2.25
CA THR A 154 -12.50 23.40 2.73
C THR A 154 -12.94 22.16 1.94
N ALA A 155 -14.18 22.10 1.46
CA ALA A 155 -14.69 20.95 0.71
C ALA A 155 -14.22 20.93 -0.75
N ALA A 156 -13.97 22.09 -1.37
CA ALA A 156 -13.42 22.18 -2.73
C ALA A 156 -11.97 21.67 -2.84
N ALA A 157 -11.25 21.52 -1.71
CA ALA A 157 -9.93 20.89 -1.67
C ALA A 157 -9.98 19.35 -1.69
N GLU A 158 -11.17 18.75 -1.48
CA GLU A 158 -11.38 17.30 -1.42
C GLU A 158 -12.65 16.93 -2.20
N THR A 159 -12.61 16.94 -3.54
CA THR A 159 -13.71 16.35 -4.34
C THR A 159 -13.26 15.06 -5.03
N PRO A 160 -13.72 13.89 -4.56
CA PRO A 160 -13.59 12.63 -5.29
C PRO A 160 -14.68 12.51 -6.38
N VAL A 161 -14.28 11.99 -7.54
CA VAL A 161 -15.11 11.80 -8.73
C VAL A 161 -16.13 10.66 -8.51
N PRO A 162 -17.42 10.84 -8.86
CA PRO A 162 -18.44 9.80 -8.70
C PRO A 162 -18.36 8.74 -9.82
N PRO A 163 -18.55 7.44 -9.51
CA PRO A 163 -18.53 6.37 -10.50
C PRO A 163 -19.84 6.30 -11.29
N ALA A 164 -19.70 6.04 -12.60
CA ALA A 164 -20.80 5.86 -13.54
C ALA A 164 -21.53 4.52 -13.34
N ALA A 165 -22.85 4.54 -13.58
CA ALA A 165 -23.75 3.39 -13.43
C ALA A 165 -23.52 2.32 -14.52
N PRO A 166 -23.64 1.02 -14.20
CA PRO A 166 -23.47 -0.06 -15.17
C PRO A 166 -24.73 -0.28 -16.01
N ALA A 167 -24.52 -0.55 -17.30
CA ALA A 167 -25.54 -0.99 -18.25
C ALA A 167 -25.70 -2.52 -18.22
N ASP A 168 -26.94 -2.96 -18.46
CA ASP A 168 -27.40 -4.34 -18.51
C ASP A 168 -26.67 -5.21 -19.55
N GLU A 169 -26.34 -6.45 -19.19
CA GLU A 169 -26.11 -7.54 -20.16
C GLU A 169 -27.00 -8.77 -19.87
N PRO A 170 -27.51 -9.44 -20.92
CA PRO A 170 -28.46 -10.54 -20.81
C PRO A 170 -27.79 -11.92 -20.71
N ALA A 171 -28.58 -12.85 -20.19
CA ALA A 171 -28.26 -14.26 -19.97
C ALA A 171 -28.08 -15.12 -21.24
N SER A 172 -27.17 -16.09 -21.17
CA SER A 172 -27.25 -17.46 -21.73
C SER A 172 -26.02 -18.27 -21.29
N SER A 173 -26.16 -19.44 -20.66
CA SER A 173 -26.54 -20.76 -21.20
C SER A 173 -25.40 -21.43 -21.96
N ASP A 174 -24.72 -22.37 -21.30
CA ASP A 174 -24.53 -23.78 -21.72
C ASP A 174 -23.26 -24.38 -21.09
N GLY A 175 -23.45 -25.46 -20.33
CA GLY A 175 -22.38 -26.45 -20.10
C GLY A 175 -22.21 -27.35 -21.33
N PRO A 176 -21.58 -28.54 -21.27
CA PRO A 176 -21.06 -29.26 -20.10
C PRO A 176 -19.64 -29.85 -20.34
N ASP A 177 -19.10 -30.59 -19.37
CA ASP A 177 -18.85 -32.05 -19.48
C ASP A 177 -17.67 -32.51 -18.62
N ALA A 178 -17.88 -33.65 -17.97
CA ALA A 178 -17.08 -34.23 -16.92
C ALA A 178 -16.03 -35.20 -17.46
N ALA A 179 -14.89 -35.29 -16.78
CA ALA A 179 -13.90 -36.36 -16.97
C ALA A 179 -13.25 -36.79 -15.62
N PRO A 180 -12.73 -38.02 -15.53
CA PRO A 180 -12.84 -38.90 -14.36
C PRO A 180 -11.64 -38.86 -13.38
N PRO A 181 -11.75 -39.48 -12.18
CA PRO A 181 -10.71 -39.41 -11.14
C PRO A 181 -9.55 -40.35 -11.42
N VAL A 182 -8.33 -39.85 -11.19
CA VAL A 182 -7.08 -40.63 -11.25
C VAL A 182 -6.66 -41.02 -9.82
N THR A 183 -6.46 -42.32 -9.62
CA THR A 183 -5.98 -42.97 -8.41
C THR A 183 -4.51 -42.63 -8.12
N ALA A 184 -4.23 -42.04 -6.96
CA ALA A 184 -2.87 -41.80 -6.46
C ALA A 184 -2.40 -42.97 -5.56
N ALA A 185 -1.20 -43.47 -5.85
CA ALA A 185 -0.51 -44.52 -5.10
C ALA A 185 0.21 -43.92 -3.87
N ALA A 186 0.03 -44.58 -2.72
CA ALA A 186 0.62 -44.20 -1.43
C ALA A 186 2.08 -44.66 -1.32
N GLY A 187 2.99 -43.72 -1.10
CA GLY A 187 4.35 -43.97 -0.63
C GLY A 187 4.43 -43.70 0.88
N ALA A 188 4.67 -44.75 1.66
CA ALA A 188 4.79 -44.69 3.11
C ALA A 188 6.08 -43.98 3.53
N SER A 189 5.96 -42.87 4.26
CA SER A 189 7.05 -42.29 5.05
C SER A 189 6.88 -42.72 6.51
N THR A 190 7.93 -43.32 7.07
CA THR A 190 8.03 -43.70 8.48
C THR A 190 8.04 -42.46 9.38
N PRO A 191 7.27 -42.45 10.49
CA PRO A 191 7.26 -41.32 11.41
C PRO A 191 8.54 -41.29 12.24
N VAL A 192 9.23 -40.14 12.22
CA VAL A 192 10.28 -39.79 13.17
C VAL A 192 9.62 -39.64 14.54
N SER A 193 10.05 -40.44 15.53
CA SER A 193 9.46 -40.45 16.87
C SER A 193 9.80 -39.17 17.63
N GLU A 194 8.78 -38.51 18.19
CA GLU A 194 8.88 -37.30 19.02
C GLU A 194 9.86 -37.44 20.20
N ASP A 195 10.07 -38.66 20.69
CA ASP A 195 11.04 -38.96 21.75
C ASP A 195 12.50 -38.66 21.37
N ALA A 196 12.84 -38.69 20.07
CA ALA A 196 14.19 -38.35 19.63
C ALA A 196 14.45 -36.83 19.72
N VAL A 197 13.43 -36.03 19.41
CA VAL A 197 13.52 -34.56 19.40
C VAL A 197 13.53 -34.01 20.82
N LEU A 198 12.76 -34.62 21.74
CA LEU A 198 12.75 -34.22 23.15
C LEU A 198 14.09 -34.50 23.84
N ARG A 199 14.78 -35.58 23.46
CA ARG A 199 16.09 -35.93 24.02
C ARG A 199 17.20 -34.97 23.60
N GLU A 200 17.15 -34.48 22.36
CA GLU A 200 18.11 -33.51 21.83
C GLU A 200 17.94 -32.13 22.48
N LEU A 201 16.69 -31.74 22.77
CA LEU A 201 16.40 -30.49 23.49
C LEU A 201 16.78 -30.54 24.97
N GLU A 202 16.65 -31.70 25.63
CA GLU A 202 17.11 -31.89 27.02
C GLU A 202 18.64 -31.83 27.14
N GLU A 203 19.38 -32.30 26.14
CA GLU A 203 20.84 -32.28 26.13
C GLU A 203 21.41 -30.86 25.90
N ILE A 204 20.71 -30.05 25.10
CA ILE A 204 21.01 -28.62 24.92
C ILE A 204 20.70 -27.83 26.20
N ALA A 205 19.58 -28.13 26.87
CA ALA A 205 19.20 -27.49 28.13
C ALA A 205 20.15 -27.83 29.29
N ALA A 206 20.80 -29.01 29.25
CA ALA A 206 21.77 -29.44 30.25
C ALA A 206 23.16 -28.78 30.12
N GLY A 207 23.37 -27.89 29.16
CA GLY A 207 24.56 -27.03 29.09
C GLY A 207 25.89 -27.76 28.85
N ARG A 208 25.85 -28.98 28.31
CA ARG A 208 27.07 -29.74 27.95
C ARG A 208 27.42 -29.53 26.48
N VAL A 209 27.85 -28.34 26.13
CA VAL A 209 28.61 -28.12 24.89
C VAL A 209 30.09 -28.11 25.25
N PRO A 210 30.93 -28.99 24.65
CA PRO A 210 32.37 -28.94 24.87
C PRO A 210 32.92 -27.63 24.30
N VAL A 211 33.46 -26.79 25.18
CA VAL A 211 34.19 -25.56 24.81
C VAL A 211 35.52 -25.97 24.20
N THR A 212 35.66 -25.78 22.88
CA THR A 212 36.93 -25.88 22.17
C THR A 212 37.81 -24.68 22.57
N PRO A 213 39.03 -24.88 23.11
CA PRO A 213 39.89 -23.78 23.52
C PRO A 213 40.47 -23.02 22.32
N GLU A 214 40.30 -21.70 22.36
CA GLU A 214 40.83 -20.71 21.42
C GLU A 214 42.35 -20.50 21.64
N PRO A 215 43.17 -20.34 20.57
CA PRO A 215 44.60 -20.12 20.71
C PRO A 215 44.95 -18.66 21.14
N PRO A 216 46.06 -18.44 21.86
CA PRO A 216 46.40 -17.14 22.43
C PRO A 216 46.91 -16.16 21.37
N THR A 217 46.26 -15.00 21.29
CA THR A 217 46.74 -13.86 20.51
C THR A 217 47.64 -12.99 21.37
N ALA A 218 48.85 -12.74 20.86
CA ALA A 218 49.92 -12.03 21.51
C ALA A 218 49.61 -10.54 21.75
N ALA A 219 50.11 -10.07 22.89
CA ALA A 219 50.08 -8.69 23.32
C ALA A 219 50.95 -7.78 22.43
N ALA A 220 50.42 -6.60 22.07
CA ALA A 220 51.22 -5.43 21.80
C ALA A 220 50.43 -4.17 22.21
N GLY A 221 50.88 -3.54 23.30
CA GLY A 221 50.34 -2.27 23.74
C GLY A 221 50.90 -1.10 22.96
N THR A 222 50.19 0.03 22.94
CA THR A 222 50.80 1.33 23.23
C THR A 222 49.73 2.35 23.60
N ARG A 223 50.04 3.07 24.67
CA ARG A 223 49.30 4.15 25.29
C ARG A 223 49.68 5.43 24.55
N ALA A 224 48.71 6.16 23.98
CA ALA A 224 48.94 7.49 23.45
C ALA A 224 47.83 8.43 23.94
N THR A 225 48.30 9.50 24.56
CA THR A 225 47.65 10.64 25.20
C THR A 225 46.71 11.40 24.27
N ALA A 226 45.57 11.80 24.84
CA ALA A 226 44.59 12.69 24.25
C ALA A 226 45.15 14.11 24.03
N ALA A 227 44.87 14.67 22.85
CA ALA A 227 45.00 16.09 22.53
C ALA A 227 43.58 16.68 22.34
N PRO A 228 43.33 17.94 22.74
CA PRO A 228 42.03 18.58 22.64
C PRO A 228 41.79 19.07 21.21
N VAL A 229 40.64 18.72 20.62
CA VAL A 229 40.21 19.23 19.31
C VAL A 229 39.51 20.58 19.53
N GLU A 230 40.06 21.56 18.85
CA GLU A 230 39.70 22.97 18.75
C GLU A 230 38.41 23.14 17.93
N ALA A 231 37.49 23.97 18.44
CA ALA A 231 36.21 24.26 17.80
C ALA A 231 36.36 25.19 16.58
N PRO A 232 35.64 24.97 15.47
CA PRO A 232 35.62 25.92 14.35
C PRO A 232 34.77 27.17 14.65
N PRO A 233 35.13 28.34 14.09
CA PRO A 233 34.45 29.61 14.33
C PRO A 233 33.11 29.73 13.57
N ALA A 234 32.22 30.52 14.15
CA ALA A 234 30.91 30.87 13.63
C ALA A 234 30.99 31.86 12.45
N ASP A 235 30.20 31.60 11.41
CA ASP A 235 29.96 32.53 10.30
C ASP A 235 28.92 33.61 10.68
N PRO A 236 29.07 34.86 10.17
CA PRO A 236 28.16 35.98 10.42
C PRO A 236 26.91 35.98 9.50
N PRO A 237 25.85 36.75 9.86
CA PRO A 237 24.55 36.72 9.18
C PRO A 237 24.55 37.45 7.83
N ALA A 238 23.88 36.86 6.85
CA ALA A 238 23.59 37.48 5.56
C ALA A 238 22.45 38.50 5.67
N VAL A 239 22.67 39.59 4.94
CA VAL A 239 21.92 40.84 4.93
C VAL A 239 20.65 40.70 4.09
N ALA A 240 19.59 41.37 4.53
CA ALA A 240 18.34 41.56 3.80
C ALA A 240 18.48 42.61 2.69
N ASP A 241 17.94 42.29 1.51
CA ASP A 241 17.47 43.20 0.44
C ASP A 241 16.43 42.36 -0.34
N GLY A 242 15.20 42.78 -0.65
CA GLY A 242 14.69 44.12 -0.90
C GLY A 242 14.36 44.27 -2.39
N ALA A 243 13.11 44.01 -2.79
CA ALA A 243 12.38 44.47 -4.01
C ALA A 243 11.35 43.39 -4.40
N ASP A 244 10.04 43.61 -4.33
CA ASP A 244 9.22 44.57 -5.11
C ASP A 244 9.17 44.25 -6.62
N ARG A 245 7.96 44.38 -7.20
CA ARG A 245 7.42 43.94 -8.50
C ARG A 245 6.63 42.63 -8.44
N GLY A 246 5.41 42.55 -8.93
CA GLY A 246 4.62 43.49 -9.71
C GLY A 246 3.39 42.74 -10.21
N ALA A 247 2.26 43.41 -10.19
CA ALA A 247 1.01 42.97 -10.77
C ALA A 247 1.18 42.62 -12.27
N ASP A 248 0.49 41.58 -12.72
CA ASP A 248 -0.28 41.63 -13.97
C ASP A 248 -1.22 40.41 -14.05
N GLU A 249 -2.52 40.71 -13.94
CA GLU A 249 -3.58 39.92 -14.55
C GLU A 249 -3.47 40.03 -16.08
N PRO A 250 -3.96 39.03 -16.81
CA PRO A 250 -5.00 39.43 -17.76
C PRO A 250 -6.21 38.50 -17.77
N SER A 251 -7.37 39.17 -17.68
CA SER A 251 -8.63 38.84 -18.35
C SER A 251 -8.43 38.13 -19.69
N GLY A 252 -9.08 36.99 -19.84
CA GLY A 252 -9.22 36.25 -21.09
C GLY A 252 -10.64 35.72 -21.23
N ASP A 253 -11.55 36.63 -21.55
CA ASP A 253 -12.94 36.41 -21.96
C ASP A 253 -12.93 35.83 -23.39
N ALA A 254 -13.53 34.65 -23.61
CA ALA A 254 -13.74 34.12 -24.96
C ALA A 254 -14.91 33.12 -25.03
N SER A 255 -16.08 33.71 -25.25
CA SER A 255 -17.18 33.29 -26.14
C SER A 255 -17.28 31.83 -26.60
N SER A 256 -18.40 31.22 -26.19
CA SER A 256 -19.09 30.15 -26.91
C SER A 256 -19.49 30.57 -28.34
N PRO A 257 -19.45 29.65 -29.32
CA PRO A 257 -20.25 29.74 -30.53
C PRO A 257 -21.49 28.81 -30.49
N PRO A 258 -22.49 29.07 -31.36
CA PRO A 258 -23.86 28.61 -31.18
C PRO A 258 -24.21 27.31 -31.93
N LEU A 259 -25.35 26.76 -31.52
CA LEU A 259 -26.15 25.73 -32.19
C LEU A 259 -26.25 25.93 -33.71
N ALA A 260 -26.00 24.84 -34.44
CA ALA A 260 -26.46 24.66 -35.82
C ALA A 260 -27.33 23.40 -35.89
N ALA A 261 -28.59 23.61 -36.24
CA ALA A 261 -29.53 22.60 -36.67
C ALA A 261 -29.14 22.10 -38.08
N GLY A 262 -29.17 20.78 -38.27
CA GLY A 262 -29.02 20.14 -39.57
C GLY A 262 -29.94 18.93 -39.60
N GLU A 263 -31.06 19.08 -40.30
CA GLU A 263 -31.99 18.03 -40.71
C GLU A 263 -31.39 17.20 -41.87
N ASP A 264 -32.02 16.05 -42.10
CA ASP A 264 -32.02 15.20 -43.31
C ASP A 264 -30.93 14.13 -43.53
N GLY A 265 -31.41 12.88 -43.66
CA GLY A 265 -30.69 11.63 -43.96
C GLY A 265 -30.22 11.50 -45.42
N PRO A 266 -29.69 10.33 -45.86
CA PRO A 266 -30.53 9.13 -46.05
C PRO A 266 -29.83 7.75 -45.86
N ASP A 267 -30.67 6.70 -45.91
CA ASP A 267 -30.40 5.31 -46.34
C ASP A 267 -29.18 4.55 -45.81
N ALA A 268 -29.44 3.72 -44.80
CA ALA A 268 -28.59 2.62 -44.37
C ALA A 268 -28.60 1.49 -45.43
N VAL A 269 -27.57 1.48 -46.26
CA VAL A 269 -27.23 0.33 -47.12
C VAL A 269 -26.61 -0.76 -46.24
N ALA A 270 -27.32 -1.87 -46.08
CA ALA A 270 -26.83 -3.07 -45.42
C ALA A 270 -25.58 -3.60 -46.14
N SER A 271 -24.44 -3.57 -45.44
CA SER A 271 -23.21 -4.24 -45.91
C SER A 271 -23.35 -5.75 -45.74
N PRO A 272 -23.05 -6.56 -46.77
CA PRO A 272 -23.10 -8.01 -46.66
C PRO A 272 -22.02 -8.52 -45.70
N VAL A 273 -22.43 -9.31 -44.71
CA VAL A 273 -21.56 -10.08 -43.82
C VAL A 273 -20.81 -11.13 -44.66
N GLY A 274 -19.59 -10.79 -45.08
CA GLY A 274 -18.63 -11.77 -45.60
C GLY A 274 -17.96 -12.54 -44.45
N PRO A 275 -17.54 -13.79 -44.67
CA PRO A 275 -16.82 -14.58 -43.67
C PRO A 275 -15.56 -13.83 -43.22
N ALA A 276 -15.35 -13.75 -41.90
CA ALA A 276 -14.21 -13.07 -41.30
C ALA A 276 -12.90 -13.57 -41.94
N PRO A 277 -12.00 -12.66 -42.37
CA PRO A 277 -10.73 -13.05 -42.94
C PRO A 277 -9.92 -13.80 -41.88
N VAL A 278 -9.63 -15.07 -42.15
CA VAL A 278 -8.67 -15.87 -41.38
C VAL A 278 -7.31 -15.20 -41.57
N LEU A 279 -6.87 -14.41 -40.58
CA LEU A 279 -5.55 -13.80 -40.60
C LEU A 279 -4.49 -14.93 -40.58
N PRO A 280 -3.48 -14.89 -41.46
CA PRO A 280 -2.44 -15.90 -41.50
C PRO A 280 -1.65 -15.87 -40.18
N ALA A 281 -1.46 -17.05 -39.57
CA ALA A 281 -0.63 -17.22 -38.39
C ALA A 281 0.77 -16.66 -38.67
N VAL A 282 1.14 -15.59 -37.96
CA VAL A 282 2.48 -15.01 -38.05
C VAL A 282 3.44 -16.03 -37.44
N PRO A 283 4.42 -16.56 -38.19
CA PRO A 283 5.37 -17.51 -37.65
C PRO A 283 6.18 -16.86 -36.52
N SER A 284 6.21 -17.52 -35.36
CA SER A 284 6.98 -17.06 -34.21
C SER A 284 8.44 -16.86 -34.61
N PRO A 285 9.06 -15.71 -34.27
CA PRO A 285 10.47 -15.46 -34.58
C PRO A 285 11.35 -16.56 -33.96
N PRO A 286 12.48 -16.91 -34.59
CA PRO A 286 13.39 -17.93 -34.06
C PRO A 286 13.84 -17.53 -32.66
N ALA A 287 13.91 -18.51 -31.75
CA ALA A 287 14.26 -18.33 -30.34
C ALA A 287 15.52 -17.47 -30.20
N GLY A 288 15.32 -16.18 -29.97
CA GLY A 288 16.39 -15.24 -29.71
C GLY A 288 17.08 -15.60 -28.40
N THR A 289 18.36 -15.28 -28.31
CA THR A 289 19.14 -15.37 -27.08
C THR A 289 18.36 -14.69 -25.94
N PRO A 290 18.11 -15.37 -24.80
CA PRO A 290 17.37 -14.77 -23.68
C PRO A 290 18.01 -13.45 -23.26
N ARG A 291 17.17 -12.44 -23.04
CA ARG A 291 17.61 -11.19 -22.41
C ARG A 291 17.36 -11.33 -20.91
N PHE A 292 18.39 -11.11 -20.11
CA PHE A 292 18.25 -11.02 -18.66
C PHE A 292 17.87 -9.59 -18.30
N VAL A 293 16.75 -9.43 -17.61
CA VAL A 293 16.25 -8.12 -17.19
C VAL A 293 16.78 -7.83 -15.79
N GLU A 294 17.49 -6.72 -15.65
CA GLU A 294 17.85 -6.21 -14.33
C GLU A 294 16.65 -5.47 -13.74
N LEU A 295 16.14 -5.97 -12.62
CA LEU A 295 14.98 -5.39 -11.95
C LEU A 295 15.46 -4.31 -10.99
N VAL A 296 15.17 -3.05 -11.34
CA VAL A 296 15.35 -1.91 -10.45
C VAL A 296 14.13 -1.81 -9.53
N ALA A 297 14.37 -1.57 -8.24
CA ALA A 297 13.29 -1.40 -7.27
C ALA A 297 12.41 -0.20 -7.66
N ALA A 298 11.10 -0.41 -7.76
CA ALA A 298 10.16 0.67 -7.96
C ALA A 298 10.03 1.50 -6.68
N GLY A 299 10.07 2.83 -6.82
CA GLY A 299 9.96 3.76 -5.71
C GLY A 299 8.51 4.11 -5.37
N GLY A 300 8.24 4.34 -4.08
CA GLY A 300 7.00 4.95 -3.61
C GLY A 300 6.23 4.10 -2.59
N PRO A 301 5.36 4.74 -1.77
CA PRO A 301 4.47 4.01 -0.89
C PRO A 301 3.43 3.25 -1.71
N PRO A 302 3.13 1.97 -1.38
CA PRO A 302 2.13 1.20 -2.12
C PRO A 302 0.76 1.88 -2.01
N ALA A 303 0.04 1.98 -3.13
CA ALA A 303 -1.36 2.40 -3.10
C ALA A 303 -2.23 1.31 -2.45
N ALA A 304 -3.42 1.70 -1.99
CA ALA A 304 -4.39 0.78 -1.39
C ALA A 304 -5.17 -0.03 -2.45
N TRP A 305 -4.46 -0.65 -3.40
CA TRP A 305 -5.04 -1.37 -4.55
C TRP A 305 -5.53 -2.77 -4.18
N LEU A 306 -4.83 -3.46 -3.27
CA LEU A 306 -5.08 -4.87 -2.96
C LEU A 306 -6.45 -5.08 -2.30
N GLY A 307 -6.89 -4.14 -1.46
CA GLY A 307 -8.20 -4.19 -0.81
C GLY A 307 -9.36 -4.19 -1.81
N PRO A 308 -9.48 -3.16 -2.67
CA PRO A 308 -10.46 -3.14 -3.77
C PRO A 308 -10.38 -4.36 -4.68
N ALA A 309 -9.18 -4.80 -5.07
CA ALA A 309 -8.99 -5.98 -5.93
C ALA A 309 -9.51 -7.27 -5.29
N LEU A 310 -9.21 -7.50 -4.01
CA LEU A 310 -9.71 -8.64 -3.26
C LEU A 310 -11.23 -8.58 -3.03
N VAL A 311 -11.80 -7.38 -2.84
CA VAL A 311 -13.25 -7.20 -2.72
C VAL A 311 -13.94 -7.51 -4.04
N ALA A 312 -13.40 -7.05 -5.16
CA ALA A 312 -13.90 -7.39 -6.50
C ALA A 312 -13.80 -8.90 -6.75
N ALA A 313 -12.64 -9.50 -6.44
CA ALA A 313 -12.46 -10.95 -6.51
C ALA A 313 -13.46 -11.70 -5.62
N ALA A 314 -13.72 -11.25 -4.39
CA ALA A 314 -14.70 -11.88 -3.52
C ALA A 314 -16.12 -11.89 -4.09
N ALA A 315 -16.44 -10.95 -5.01
CA ALA A 315 -17.71 -10.91 -5.71
C ALA A 315 -17.75 -11.80 -6.95
N THR A 316 -16.65 -11.89 -7.72
CA THR A 316 -16.59 -12.62 -9.00
C THR A 316 -16.06 -14.06 -8.87
N ASP A 317 -15.01 -14.25 -8.06
CA ASP A 317 -14.36 -15.52 -7.75
C ASP A 317 -14.03 -15.58 -6.25
N PRO A 318 -15.00 -15.94 -5.39
CA PRO A 318 -14.79 -16.01 -3.95
C PRO A 318 -13.73 -17.04 -3.57
N ALA A 319 -13.49 -18.07 -4.40
CA ALA A 319 -12.47 -19.07 -4.13
C ALA A 319 -11.06 -18.48 -4.26
N LEU A 320 -10.82 -17.60 -5.24
CA LEU A 320 -9.55 -16.89 -5.37
C LEU A 320 -9.27 -15.97 -4.19
N ALA A 321 -10.25 -15.17 -3.77
CA ALA A 321 -10.10 -14.30 -2.60
C ALA A 321 -9.83 -15.10 -1.31
N ALA A 322 -10.50 -16.26 -1.14
CA ALA A 322 -10.27 -17.15 -0.01
C ALA A 322 -8.89 -17.82 -0.02
N ARG A 323 -8.37 -18.22 -1.19
CA ARG A 323 -7.01 -18.80 -1.33
C ARG A 323 -5.90 -17.81 -0.99
N VAL A 324 -6.08 -16.52 -1.32
CA VAL A 324 -5.06 -15.48 -1.08
C VAL A 324 -5.11 -14.94 0.36
N LEU A 325 -6.27 -14.99 1.02
CA LEU A 325 -6.48 -14.44 2.36
C LEU A 325 -5.42 -14.88 3.41
N PRO A 326 -5.00 -16.16 3.53
CA PRO A 326 -4.01 -16.56 4.53
C PRO A 326 -2.66 -15.86 4.37
N ALA A 327 -2.21 -15.66 3.13
CA ALA A 327 -0.95 -14.98 2.87
C ALA A 327 -1.03 -13.49 3.19
N VAL A 328 -2.17 -12.85 2.91
CA VAL A 328 -2.41 -11.46 3.30
C VAL A 328 -2.46 -11.32 4.82
N LEU A 329 -3.14 -12.23 5.52
CA LEU A 329 -3.17 -12.25 7.00
C LEU A 329 -1.77 -12.42 7.60
N ALA A 330 -0.90 -13.21 6.97
CA ALA A 330 0.47 -13.40 7.44
C ALA A 330 1.32 -12.12 7.39
N THR A 331 1.03 -11.21 6.46
CA THR A 331 1.71 -9.90 6.38
C THR A 331 1.51 -9.05 7.64
N HIS A 332 0.46 -9.31 8.42
CA HIS A 332 0.20 -8.57 9.65
C HIS A 332 1.33 -8.70 10.68
N ALA A 333 2.10 -9.79 10.67
CA ALA A 333 3.24 -9.95 11.58
C ALA A 333 4.37 -8.96 11.30
N GLN A 334 4.57 -8.58 10.04
CA GLN A 334 5.59 -7.60 9.65
C GLN A 334 5.23 -6.20 10.17
N ARG A 335 3.93 -5.92 10.36
CA ARG A 335 3.43 -4.60 10.77
C ARG A 335 3.14 -4.50 12.26
N SER A 336 2.65 -5.58 12.85
CA SER A 336 2.42 -5.65 14.29
C SER A 336 3.74 -5.93 15.02
N ARG A 337 4.25 -4.94 15.75
CA ARG A 337 5.40 -5.12 16.68
C ARG A 337 5.05 -5.90 17.94
N ARG A 338 3.85 -6.48 18.02
CA ARG A 338 3.30 -7.08 19.23
C ARG A 338 2.85 -8.49 18.96
N ASP A 339 3.05 -9.32 19.97
CA ASP A 339 2.46 -10.64 20.02
C ASP A 339 0.94 -10.51 20.11
N LEU A 340 0.26 -11.25 19.24
CA LEU A 340 -1.18 -11.20 19.08
C LEU A 340 -1.68 -12.55 18.55
N ALA A 341 -2.75 -13.08 19.15
CA ALA A 341 -3.49 -14.22 18.61
C ALA A 341 -4.92 -13.81 18.31
N TYR A 342 -5.44 -14.07 17.11
CA TYR A 342 -6.83 -13.76 16.79
C TYR A 342 -7.40 -14.73 15.76
N ASP A 343 -8.72 -14.88 15.82
CA ASP A 343 -9.45 -15.69 14.84
C ASP A 343 -10.15 -14.79 13.81
N VAL A 344 -10.17 -15.24 12.56
CA VAL A 344 -10.86 -14.62 11.44
C VAL A 344 -11.84 -15.62 10.86
N THR A 345 -13.13 -15.39 11.03
CA THR A 345 -14.18 -16.25 10.46
C THR A 345 -14.80 -15.59 9.23
N VAL A 346 -14.73 -16.29 8.11
CA VAL A 346 -15.39 -15.93 6.85
C VAL A 346 -16.73 -16.65 6.79
N GLY A 347 -17.83 -15.88 6.79
CA GLY A 347 -19.18 -16.47 6.84
C GLY A 347 -19.40 -17.30 8.11
N GLU A 348 -19.94 -18.51 7.94
CA GLU A 348 -20.18 -19.46 9.05
C GLU A 348 -19.22 -20.66 9.02
N GLU A 349 -18.43 -20.84 7.96
CA GLU A 349 -17.82 -22.13 7.64
C GLU A 349 -16.31 -22.16 7.85
N GLU A 350 -15.60 -21.08 7.54
CA GLU A 350 -14.13 -21.08 7.55
C GLU A 350 -13.57 -20.14 8.61
N THR A 351 -12.78 -20.67 9.54
CA THR A 351 -12.04 -19.88 10.52
C THR A 351 -10.53 -20.04 10.34
N TRP A 352 -9.82 -18.92 10.29
CA TRP A 352 -8.37 -18.85 10.26
C TRP A 352 -7.86 -18.35 11.62
N HIS A 353 -7.02 -19.14 12.27
CA HIS A 353 -6.33 -18.76 13.48
C HIS A 353 -5.00 -18.12 13.14
N VAL A 354 -4.84 -16.85 13.49
CA VAL A 354 -3.63 -16.07 13.20
C VAL A 354 -2.87 -15.82 14.50
N ARG A 355 -1.61 -16.24 14.54
CA ARG A 355 -0.68 -15.91 15.64
C ARG A 355 0.49 -15.10 15.10
N LEU A 356 0.67 -13.91 15.64
CA LEU A 356 1.77 -13.00 15.35
C LEU A 356 2.75 -13.08 16.51
N LYS A 357 4.02 -13.37 16.25
CA LYS A 357 5.09 -13.42 17.27
C LYS A 357 6.42 -13.01 16.67
N ALA A 358 7.08 -12.04 17.29
CA ALA A 358 8.44 -11.60 16.90
C ALA A 358 8.62 -11.36 15.38
N GLY A 359 7.63 -10.75 14.71
CA GLY A 359 7.70 -10.48 13.27
C GLY A 359 7.34 -11.65 12.36
N THR A 360 7.05 -12.83 12.93
CA THR A 360 6.58 -14.02 12.20
C THR A 360 5.08 -14.23 12.41
N ALA A 361 4.40 -14.77 11.40
CA ALA A 361 3.00 -15.17 11.47
C ALA A 361 2.87 -16.67 11.25
N THR A 362 1.97 -17.31 12.01
CA THR A 362 1.41 -18.62 11.65
C THR A 362 -0.07 -18.44 11.39
N VAL A 363 -0.55 -18.93 10.24
CA VAL A 363 -1.96 -18.85 9.85
C VAL A 363 -2.45 -20.27 9.62
N ASP A 364 -3.26 -20.76 10.56
CA ASP A 364 -3.75 -22.13 10.57
C ASP A 364 -5.26 -22.12 10.30
N ARG A 365 -5.73 -23.03 9.44
CA ARG A 365 -7.18 -23.26 9.29
C ARG A 365 -7.70 -24.01 10.52
N ARG A 366 -8.85 -23.58 11.04
CA ARG A 366 -9.46 -24.15 12.25
C ARG A 366 -10.95 -24.39 12.04
N ASP A 367 -11.46 -25.46 12.63
CA ASP A 367 -12.89 -25.73 12.66
C ASP A 367 -13.63 -24.66 13.46
N ALA A 368 -14.73 -24.17 12.89
CA ALA A 368 -15.57 -23.15 13.50
C ALA A 368 -16.01 -23.59 14.91
N GLY A 369 -15.86 -22.69 15.90
CA GLY A 369 -16.30 -22.94 17.27
C GLY A 369 -15.26 -23.59 18.19
N THR A 370 -14.09 -23.99 17.67
CA THR A 370 -12.99 -24.44 18.53
C THR A 370 -12.39 -23.24 19.27
N GLY A 371 -12.88 -22.96 20.48
CA GLY A 371 -12.39 -21.85 21.30
C GLY A 371 -10.91 -22.02 21.66
N GLY A 372 -10.05 -21.10 21.23
CA GLY A 372 -8.68 -20.99 21.70
C GLY A 372 -8.46 -19.74 22.56
N ASP A 373 -7.28 -19.65 23.17
CA ASP A 373 -6.82 -18.40 23.79
C ASP A 373 -6.48 -17.40 22.68
N VAL A 374 -7.48 -16.61 22.28
CA VAL A 374 -7.37 -15.53 21.30
C VAL A 374 -7.63 -14.20 21.97
N ASP A 375 -6.86 -13.18 21.59
CA ASP A 375 -7.07 -11.81 22.06
C ASP A 375 -8.40 -11.25 21.56
N PHE A 376 -8.78 -11.55 20.33
CA PHE A 376 -10.06 -11.19 19.74
C PHE A 376 -10.44 -12.11 18.58
N ALA A 377 -11.69 -12.04 18.15
CA ALA A 377 -12.18 -12.73 16.96
C ALA A 377 -12.90 -11.73 16.05
N VAL A 378 -12.69 -11.85 14.74
CA VAL A 378 -13.33 -11.06 13.69
C VAL A 378 -14.19 -12.00 12.86
N ARG A 379 -15.44 -11.66 12.61
CA ARG A 379 -16.36 -12.44 11.77
C ARG A 379 -17.06 -11.54 10.78
N GLY A 380 -17.36 -12.02 9.59
CA GLY A 380 -18.13 -11.26 8.60
C GLY A 380 -18.11 -11.88 7.22
N PRO A 381 -18.73 -11.21 6.24
CA PRO A 381 -18.69 -11.64 4.85
C PRO A 381 -17.26 -11.57 4.30
N LEU A 382 -16.94 -12.44 3.32
CA LEU A 382 -15.60 -12.53 2.72
C LEU A 382 -15.08 -11.17 2.27
N ALA A 383 -15.88 -10.37 1.56
CA ALA A 383 -15.52 -9.02 1.12
C ALA A 383 -15.04 -8.11 2.26
N SER A 384 -15.74 -8.11 3.40
CA SER A 384 -15.35 -7.29 4.56
C SER A 384 -14.11 -7.84 5.27
N ILE A 385 -13.91 -9.15 5.27
CA ILE A 385 -12.73 -9.79 5.86
C ILE A 385 -11.47 -9.51 5.02
N VAL A 386 -11.55 -9.65 3.69
CA VAL A 386 -10.41 -9.39 2.80
C VAL A 386 -10.07 -7.90 2.77
N ALA A 387 -11.07 -7.01 2.79
CA ALA A 387 -10.83 -5.56 2.92
C ALA A 387 -10.12 -5.21 4.24
N PHE A 388 -10.47 -5.90 5.34
CA PHE A 388 -9.79 -5.74 6.62
C PHE A 388 -8.36 -6.30 6.59
N ALA A 389 -8.14 -7.46 5.98
CA ALA A 389 -6.84 -8.09 5.88
C ALA A 389 -5.86 -7.31 4.99
N ALA A 390 -6.34 -6.72 3.89
CA ALA A 390 -5.51 -5.92 2.99
C ALA A 390 -4.98 -4.61 3.61
N GLY A 391 -5.54 -4.17 4.74
CA GLY A 391 -5.18 -2.91 5.38
C GLY A 391 -5.60 -1.69 4.56
N GLY A 392 -4.95 -0.55 4.78
CA GLY A 392 -5.22 0.71 4.06
C GLY A 392 -6.52 1.41 4.46
N ILE A 393 -7.41 0.73 5.20
CA ILE A 393 -8.66 1.31 5.69
C ILE A 393 -8.44 2.08 7.00
N GLY A 394 -8.79 3.37 7.01
CA GLY A 394 -8.69 4.21 8.20
C GLY A 394 -9.70 3.85 9.30
N ARG A 395 -10.73 3.08 8.95
CA ARG A 395 -11.80 2.60 9.84
C ARG A 395 -12.13 1.15 9.53
N ARG A 396 -12.68 0.46 10.53
CA ARG A 396 -13.16 -0.92 10.39
C ARG A 396 -14.38 -0.96 9.44
N PRO A 397 -14.50 -1.98 8.56
CA PRO A 397 -15.69 -2.19 7.74
C PRO A 397 -16.93 -2.42 8.63
N GLY A 398 -18.08 -1.86 8.24
CA GLY A 398 -19.31 -1.86 9.04
C GLY A 398 -19.85 -3.26 9.36
N ASP A 399 -19.70 -4.20 8.41
CA ASP A 399 -20.33 -5.53 8.48
C ASP A 399 -19.50 -6.57 9.24
N LEU A 400 -18.33 -6.18 9.74
CA LEU A 400 -17.59 -7.05 10.62
C LEU A 400 -18.28 -7.11 11.98
N HIS A 401 -18.21 -8.28 12.61
CA HIS A 401 -18.53 -8.54 14.00
C HIS A 401 -17.23 -8.86 14.75
N VAL A 402 -17.03 -8.25 15.92
CA VAL A 402 -15.79 -8.39 16.68
C VAL A 402 -16.12 -8.78 18.10
N GLY A 403 -15.58 -9.93 18.51
CA GLY A 403 -15.57 -10.42 19.88
C GLY A 403 -14.21 -10.19 20.55
N GLY A 404 -14.17 -10.25 21.88
CA GLY A 404 -12.92 -10.19 22.66
C GLY A 404 -12.38 -8.78 22.93
N ARG A 405 -11.05 -8.67 23.04
CA ARG A 405 -10.35 -7.46 23.53
C ARG A 405 -10.28 -6.38 22.45
N ARG A 406 -11.32 -5.54 22.35
CA ARG A 406 -11.42 -4.41 21.39
C ARG A 406 -10.20 -3.49 21.33
N ARG A 407 -9.47 -3.32 22.45
CA ARG A 407 -8.23 -2.50 22.49
C ARG A 407 -7.09 -3.12 21.67
N ARG A 408 -7.00 -4.45 21.61
CA ARG A 408 -6.01 -5.18 20.80
C ARG A 408 -6.32 -5.04 19.31
N LEU A 409 -7.59 -5.21 18.92
CA LEU A 409 -8.02 -4.95 17.55
C LEU A 409 -7.71 -3.51 17.11
N ARG A 410 -8.08 -2.49 17.92
CA ARG A 410 -7.81 -1.09 17.56
C ARG A 410 -6.32 -0.81 17.33
N ARG A 411 -5.44 -1.53 18.02
CA ARG A 411 -3.99 -1.43 17.80
C ARG A 411 -3.59 -2.07 16.48
N LEU A 412 -4.06 -3.29 16.19
CA LEU A 412 -3.82 -3.92 14.90
C LEU A 412 -4.33 -3.05 13.75
N VAL A 413 -5.57 -2.54 13.82
CA VAL A 413 -6.13 -1.62 12.80
C VAL A 413 -5.29 -0.36 12.62
N LYS A 414 -4.69 0.17 13.71
CA LYS A 414 -3.77 1.30 13.61
C LYS A 414 -2.48 0.93 12.86
N ASP A 415 -1.96 -0.26 13.11
CA ASP A 415 -0.75 -0.79 12.48
C ASP A 415 -1.01 -1.16 10.99
N LEU A 416 -2.25 -1.50 10.63
CA LEU A 416 -2.72 -1.80 9.27
C LEU A 416 -3.24 -0.57 8.49
N ARG A 417 -2.90 0.65 8.91
CA ARG A 417 -3.31 1.88 8.18
C ARG A 417 -2.59 2.05 6.85
N ILE A 418 -1.38 1.51 6.75
CA ILE A 418 -0.66 1.40 5.49
C ILE A 418 -1.31 0.21 4.74
N PRO A 419 -1.52 0.27 3.43
CA PRO A 419 -2.01 -0.87 2.65
C PRO A 419 -0.93 -1.94 2.49
N VAL A 420 -1.31 -3.21 2.36
CA VAL A 420 -0.41 -4.34 2.07
C VAL A 420 -0.11 -4.38 0.58
N GLY A 421 1.16 -4.45 0.20
CA GLY A 421 1.61 -4.67 -1.19
C GLY A 421 2.06 -6.12 -1.43
N ILE A 422 2.38 -6.44 -2.69
CA ILE A 422 2.88 -7.77 -3.07
C ILE A 422 4.24 -8.07 -2.44
N ALA A 423 5.11 -7.07 -2.29
CA ALA A 423 6.41 -7.24 -1.67
C ALA A 423 6.28 -7.75 -0.22
N GLU A 424 5.30 -7.25 0.54
CA GLU A 424 5.05 -7.73 1.90
C GLU A 424 4.46 -9.15 1.91
N ILE A 425 3.61 -9.50 0.94
CA ILE A 425 3.10 -10.88 0.79
C ILE A 425 4.27 -11.84 0.53
N ALA A 426 5.18 -11.46 -0.37
CA ALA A 426 6.39 -12.24 -0.67
C ALA A 426 7.26 -12.42 0.59
N ALA A 427 7.51 -11.33 1.31
CA ALA A 427 8.31 -11.33 2.53
C ALA A 427 7.66 -12.12 3.68
N ALA A 428 6.34 -12.37 3.64
CA ALA A 428 5.66 -13.15 4.66
C ALA A 428 5.98 -14.65 4.57
N GLY A 429 6.54 -15.10 3.45
CA GLY A 429 6.96 -16.49 3.25
C GLY A 429 5.82 -17.50 3.19
N VAL A 430 4.56 -17.04 3.18
CA VAL A 430 3.40 -17.91 2.93
C VAL A 430 3.29 -18.12 1.42
N PRO A 431 3.28 -19.37 0.93
CA PRO A 431 3.21 -19.63 -0.50
C PRO A 431 1.87 -19.11 -1.06
N VAL A 432 1.96 -18.24 -2.06
CA VAL A 432 0.82 -17.81 -2.87
C VAL A 432 1.05 -18.29 -4.29
N GLN A 433 0.00 -18.86 -4.90
CA GLN A 433 0.05 -19.26 -6.30
C GLN A 433 0.24 -18.02 -7.18
N GLY A 434 1.23 -18.05 -8.07
CA GLY A 434 1.55 -16.92 -8.94
C GLY A 434 0.37 -16.47 -9.80
N GLY A 435 -0.43 -17.41 -10.29
CA GLY A 435 -1.64 -17.14 -11.05
C GLY A 435 -2.70 -16.38 -10.25
N ASP A 436 -2.83 -16.63 -8.95
CA ASP A 436 -3.78 -15.90 -8.10
C ASP A 436 -3.36 -14.42 -7.93
N LEU A 437 -2.06 -14.14 -7.81
CA LEU A 437 -1.54 -12.76 -7.77
C LEU A 437 -1.73 -12.02 -9.09
N LEU A 438 -1.45 -12.68 -10.22
CA LEU A 438 -1.65 -12.10 -11.54
C LEU A 438 -3.13 -11.79 -11.80
N ARG A 439 -4.06 -12.67 -11.42
CA ARG A 439 -5.50 -12.43 -11.52
C ARG A 439 -5.97 -11.26 -10.67
N LEU A 440 -5.44 -11.12 -9.45
CA LEU A 440 -5.73 -9.95 -8.60
C LEU A 440 -5.22 -8.65 -9.22
N LEU A 441 -4.01 -8.66 -9.78
CA LEU A 441 -3.48 -7.49 -10.49
C LEU A 441 -4.28 -7.17 -11.74
N ALA A 442 -4.67 -8.17 -12.53
CA ALA A 442 -5.50 -7.98 -13.70
C ALA A 442 -6.85 -7.34 -13.34
N ALA A 443 -7.47 -7.75 -12.23
CA ALA A 443 -8.69 -7.13 -11.69
C ALA A 443 -8.47 -5.70 -11.15
N ALA A 444 -7.23 -5.34 -10.79
CA ALA A 444 -6.87 -4.01 -10.29
C ALA A 444 -6.50 -3.01 -11.40
N VAL A 445 -6.18 -3.48 -12.61
CA VAL A 445 -5.84 -2.62 -13.74
C VAL A 445 -7.11 -1.89 -14.20
N ASP A 446 -7.04 -0.56 -14.24
CA ASP A 446 -8.09 0.27 -14.81
C ASP A 446 -8.23 -0.02 -16.32
N PRO A 447 -9.41 -0.46 -16.81
CA PRO A 447 -9.63 -0.69 -18.23
C PRO A 447 -9.30 0.54 -19.09
N ALA A 448 -9.49 1.76 -18.58
CA ALA A 448 -9.15 2.98 -19.31
C ALA A 448 -7.63 3.17 -19.50
N ALA A 449 -6.80 2.55 -18.65
CA ALA A 449 -5.35 2.56 -18.78
C ALA A 449 -4.84 1.56 -19.84
N VAL A 450 -5.68 0.60 -20.24
CA VAL A 450 -5.38 -0.40 -21.27
C VAL A 450 -5.63 0.20 -22.67
N ALA A 451 -4.80 1.17 -23.04
CA ALA A 451 -4.83 1.77 -24.38
C ALA A 451 -3.82 1.10 -25.31
N GLY A 452 -4.22 0.84 -26.56
CA GLY A 452 -3.33 0.37 -27.61
C GLY A 452 -3.72 -0.98 -28.23
N PRO A 453 -2.85 -1.54 -29.08
CA PRO A 453 -3.09 -2.83 -29.74
C PRO A 453 -3.10 -3.97 -28.72
N ALA A 454 -3.92 -4.98 -28.97
CA ALA A 454 -3.94 -6.19 -28.15
C ALA A 454 -2.59 -6.93 -28.22
N PHE A 455 -2.15 -7.46 -27.09
CA PHE A 455 -0.94 -8.27 -26.99
C PHE A 455 -1.05 -9.26 -25.84
N ALA A 456 -0.14 -10.23 -25.78
CA ALA A 456 -0.12 -11.20 -24.69
C ALA A 456 1.30 -11.58 -24.26
N VAL A 457 1.43 -11.98 -23.00
CA VAL A 457 2.69 -12.38 -22.36
C VAL A 457 2.48 -13.70 -21.61
N ASP A 458 3.32 -14.68 -21.88
CA ASP A 458 3.33 -15.95 -21.14
C ASP A 458 4.36 -15.88 -20.00
N TYR A 459 3.98 -16.33 -18.81
CA TYR A 459 4.88 -16.51 -17.67
C TYR A 459 5.12 -18.01 -17.48
N ALA A 460 6.33 -18.47 -17.71
CA ALA A 460 6.75 -19.84 -17.45
C ALA A 460 7.41 -19.91 -16.06
N LEU A 461 6.77 -20.65 -15.15
CA LEU A 461 7.22 -20.83 -13.79
C LEU A 461 8.10 -22.08 -13.66
N ALA A 462 9.01 -22.08 -12.69
CA ALA A 462 9.92 -23.21 -12.45
C ALA A 462 9.23 -24.53 -12.08
N ASP A 463 7.98 -24.50 -11.62
CA ASP A 463 7.16 -25.70 -11.38
C ASP A 463 6.60 -26.32 -12.68
N GLY A 464 6.91 -25.73 -13.84
CA GLY A 464 6.45 -26.15 -15.16
C GLY A 464 5.09 -25.60 -15.55
N SER A 465 4.41 -24.87 -14.66
CA SER A 465 3.18 -24.18 -15.01
C SER A 465 3.47 -22.99 -15.93
N THR A 466 2.53 -22.72 -16.83
CA THR A 466 2.56 -21.52 -17.69
C THR A 466 1.29 -20.74 -17.43
N LEU A 467 1.42 -19.43 -17.26
CA LEU A 467 0.30 -18.52 -17.07
C LEU A 467 0.28 -17.56 -18.25
N HIS A 468 -0.86 -17.47 -18.93
CA HIS A 468 -1.06 -16.60 -20.06
C HIS A 468 -1.71 -15.30 -19.62
N VAL A 469 -1.11 -14.15 -19.93
CA VAL A 469 -1.70 -12.84 -19.65
C VAL A 469 -2.00 -12.13 -20.96
N ALA A 470 -3.29 -12.02 -21.28
CA ALA A 470 -3.79 -11.32 -22.46
C ALA A 470 -4.24 -9.90 -22.10
N VAL A 471 -3.89 -8.95 -22.95
CA VAL A 471 -4.26 -7.54 -22.82
C VAL A 471 -5.05 -7.15 -24.07
N ASP A 472 -6.38 -7.00 -23.92
CA ASP A 472 -7.30 -6.62 -25.00
C ASP A 472 -8.49 -5.84 -24.42
N GLY A 473 -8.32 -4.52 -24.28
CA GLY A 473 -9.27 -3.61 -23.57
C GLY A 473 -9.41 -3.86 -22.06
N ALA A 474 -9.02 -5.04 -21.59
CA ALA A 474 -8.86 -5.44 -20.20
C ALA A 474 -7.71 -6.45 -20.10
N VAL A 475 -7.21 -6.67 -18.89
CA VAL A 475 -6.20 -7.70 -18.63
C VAL A 475 -6.90 -8.98 -18.19
N ARG A 476 -6.56 -10.11 -18.80
CA ARG A 476 -7.07 -11.45 -18.46
C ARG A 476 -5.91 -12.39 -18.20
N VAL A 477 -6.12 -13.36 -17.30
CA VAL A 477 -5.09 -14.30 -16.87
C VAL A 477 -5.66 -15.72 -16.91
N ASP A 478 -5.12 -16.53 -17.81
CA ASP A 478 -5.52 -17.90 -18.06
C ASP A 478 -4.39 -18.88 -17.68
N ASP A 479 -4.76 -20.10 -17.29
CA ASP A 479 -3.79 -21.17 -17.06
C ASP A 479 -3.42 -21.83 -18.41
N GLY A 480 -2.13 -22.09 -18.60
CA GLY A 480 -1.58 -22.69 -19.82
C GLY A 480 -0.95 -21.66 -20.78
N PRO A 481 -0.28 -22.13 -21.84
CA PRO A 481 0.29 -21.26 -22.87
C PRO A 481 -0.78 -20.71 -23.82
N ALA A 482 -0.49 -19.57 -24.45
CA ALA A 482 -1.35 -18.99 -25.48
C ALA A 482 -1.57 -19.94 -26.68
N SER A 483 -2.82 -20.20 -27.07
CA SER A 483 -3.12 -20.97 -28.30
C SER A 483 -2.61 -20.28 -29.58
N GLY A 484 -2.56 -18.95 -29.59
CA GLY A 484 -2.10 -18.12 -30.72
C GLY A 484 -0.62 -17.71 -30.65
N GLY A 485 0.10 -18.13 -29.60
CA GLY A 485 1.44 -17.64 -29.28
C GLY A 485 1.42 -16.28 -28.56
N ALA A 486 2.23 -16.14 -27.53
CA ALA A 486 2.44 -14.86 -26.84
C ALA A 486 3.49 -13.99 -27.56
N ALA A 487 3.35 -12.67 -27.44
CA ALA A 487 4.34 -11.73 -27.96
C ALA A 487 5.67 -11.84 -27.20
N ALA A 488 5.59 -12.15 -25.90
CA ALA A 488 6.74 -12.36 -25.04
C ALA A 488 6.53 -13.55 -24.10
N ARG A 489 7.63 -14.16 -23.67
CA ARG A 489 7.66 -15.20 -22.64
C ARG A 489 8.65 -14.81 -21.56
N VAL A 490 8.18 -14.76 -20.32
CA VAL A 490 8.96 -14.47 -19.11
C VAL A 490 9.18 -15.78 -18.38
N GLU A 491 10.43 -16.22 -18.26
CA GLU A 491 10.80 -17.40 -17.47
C GLU A 491 11.40 -16.95 -16.15
N LEU A 492 10.89 -17.51 -15.05
CA LEU A 492 11.23 -17.10 -13.70
C LEU A 492 11.08 -18.23 -12.69
N ASP A 493 11.81 -18.14 -11.58
CA ASP A 493 11.62 -19.03 -10.44
C ASP A 493 10.36 -18.61 -9.66
N GLY A 494 9.69 -19.57 -9.00
CA GLY A 494 8.39 -19.34 -8.35
C GLY A 494 8.43 -18.24 -7.27
N ARG A 495 9.60 -18.04 -6.65
CA ARG A 495 9.83 -16.98 -5.64
C ARG A 495 10.13 -15.61 -6.26
N THR A 496 10.51 -15.57 -7.53
CA THR A 496 10.84 -14.35 -8.25
C THR A 496 9.58 -13.61 -8.70
N LEU A 497 8.47 -14.32 -8.96
CA LEU A 497 7.25 -13.69 -9.47
C LEU A 497 6.72 -12.58 -8.55
N PRO A 498 6.54 -12.81 -7.24
CA PRO A 498 6.05 -11.74 -6.37
C PRO A 498 7.03 -10.56 -6.30
N ALA A 499 8.35 -10.81 -6.32
CA ALA A 499 9.34 -9.73 -6.35
C ALA A 499 9.24 -8.90 -7.63
N LEU A 500 9.17 -9.57 -8.79
CA LEU A 500 8.98 -8.95 -10.09
C LEU A 500 7.71 -8.08 -10.13
N LEU A 501 6.57 -8.64 -9.70
CA LEU A 501 5.28 -7.95 -9.72
C LEU A 501 5.22 -6.80 -8.70
N GLY A 502 5.87 -6.94 -7.55
CA GLY A 502 5.94 -5.91 -6.52
C GLY A 502 6.99 -4.82 -6.79
N GLY A 503 7.71 -4.87 -7.92
CA GLY A 503 8.80 -3.97 -8.22
C GLY A 503 9.94 -4.06 -7.19
N ALA A 504 10.17 -5.23 -6.60
CA ALA A 504 11.25 -5.49 -5.65
C ALA A 504 12.43 -6.17 -6.34
N VAL A 505 13.62 -6.01 -5.77
CA VAL A 505 14.82 -6.72 -6.24
C VAL A 505 14.64 -8.22 -5.98
N PRO A 506 14.82 -9.08 -6.99
CA PRO A 506 14.71 -10.52 -6.81
C PRO A 506 15.79 -11.03 -5.84
N PRO A 507 15.54 -12.16 -5.13
CA PRO A 507 16.54 -12.78 -4.27
C PRO A 507 17.87 -13.05 -5.02
N PRO A 508 19.02 -12.94 -4.35
CA PRO A 508 20.32 -13.17 -4.98
C PRO A 508 20.41 -14.58 -5.56
N GLY A 509 20.81 -14.67 -6.83
CA GLY A 509 20.94 -15.93 -7.58
C GLY A 509 19.73 -16.27 -8.45
N GLU A 510 18.58 -15.63 -8.22
CA GLU A 510 17.40 -15.75 -9.09
C GLU A 510 17.54 -14.79 -10.29
N ARG A 511 17.12 -15.24 -11.47
CA ARG A 511 17.18 -14.45 -12.71
C ARG A 511 15.87 -14.56 -13.46
N VAL A 512 15.45 -13.45 -14.07
CA VAL A 512 14.32 -13.41 -14.99
C VAL A 512 14.87 -13.45 -16.41
N ALA A 513 14.47 -14.46 -17.19
CA ALA A 513 14.81 -14.57 -18.60
C ALA A 513 13.60 -14.12 -19.44
N LEU A 514 13.84 -13.21 -20.37
CA LEU A 514 12.83 -12.67 -21.27
C LEU A 514 13.13 -13.10 -22.71
N HIS A 515 12.10 -13.68 -23.34
CA HIS A 515 12.11 -14.08 -24.75
C HIS A 515 11.02 -13.33 -25.52
N GLY A 516 11.29 -12.99 -26.78
CA GLY A 516 10.31 -12.32 -27.65
C GLY A 516 10.32 -10.78 -27.53
N ASP A 517 9.13 -10.17 -27.60
CA ASP A 517 8.93 -8.73 -27.58
C ASP A 517 9.08 -8.16 -26.16
N GLY A 518 10.24 -7.58 -25.87
CA GLY A 518 10.50 -6.96 -24.58
C GLY A 518 9.58 -5.79 -24.24
N ASP A 519 9.12 -5.04 -25.25
CA ASP A 519 8.26 -3.88 -25.05
C ASP A 519 6.87 -4.30 -24.58
N ALA A 520 6.37 -5.45 -25.07
CA ALA A 520 5.11 -6.02 -24.60
C ALA A 520 5.17 -6.40 -23.10
N ALA A 521 6.25 -7.07 -22.67
CA ALA A 521 6.44 -7.42 -21.27
C ALA A 521 6.62 -6.16 -20.39
N GLU A 522 7.37 -5.17 -20.85
CA GLU A 522 7.54 -3.92 -20.12
C GLU A 522 6.24 -3.12 -20.01
N ARG A 523 5.43 -3.05 -21.07
CA ARG A 523 4.09 -2.44 -21.04
C ARG A 523 3.19 -3.14 -20.02
N LEU A 524 3.15 -4.47 -20.01
CA LEU A 524 2.35 -5.23 -19.04
C LEU A 524 2.78 -4.96 -17.60
N HIS A 525 4.08 -5.03 -17.31
CA HIS A 525 4.60 -4.70 -15.98
C HIS A 525 4.33 -3.24 -15.60
N GLY A 526 4.37 -2.31 -16.57
CA GLY A 526 3.98 -0.92 -16.39
C GLY A 526 2.52 -0.78 -15.94
N LEU A 527 1.59 -1.52 -16.57
CA LEU A 527 0.18 -1.55 -16.15
C LEU A 527 0.02 -2.09 -14.72
N PHE A 528 0.71 -3.18 -14.38
CA PHE A 528 0.68 -3.73 -13.03
C PHE A 528 1.30 -2.80 -11.99
N HIS A 529 2.39 -2.12 -12.28
CA HIS A 529 3.00 -1.16 -11.37
C HIS A 529 2.10 0.06 -11.18
N ALA A 530 1.49 0.57 -12.26
CA ALA A 530 0.54 1.67 -12.20
C ALA A 530 -0.69 1.32 -11.35
N ALA A 531 -1.26 0.12 -11.51
CA ALA A 531 -2.36 -0.37 -10.68
C ALA A 531 -2.01 -0.41 -9.18
N GLN A 532 -0.73 -0.65 -8.86
CA GLN A 532 -0.21 -0.66 -7.50
C GLN A 532 0.19 0.74 -6.97
N GLY A 533 0.14 1.77 -7.82
CA GLY A 533 0.63 3.11 -7.52
C GLY A 533 2.15 3.22 -7.46
N LEU A 534 2.88 2.21 -7.95
CA LEU A 534 4.34 2.21 -8.02
C LEU A 534 4.79 3.11 -9.18
N ARG A 535 5.75 4.00 -8.91
CA ARG A 535 6.37 4.83 -9.95
C ARG A 535 7.73 4.24 -10.31
N ARG A 536 8.00 4.10 -11.61
CA ARG A 536 9.33 3.80 -12.11
C ARG A 536 10.24 5.01 -11.99
#